data_AF-A0A3A6Q1W2-F1
#
_entry.id   AF-A0A3A6Q1W2-F1
#
_cell.length_a   1.000
_cell.length_b   1.000
_cell.length_c   1.000
_cell.angle_alpha   90.00
_cell.angle_beta   90.00
_cell.angle_gamma   90.00
#
_symmetry.space_group_name_H-M   'P 1'
#
loop_
_entity.id
_entity.type
_entity.pdbx_description
1 polymer ?
#
loop_
_entity_poly.entity_id
_entity_poly.type
_entity_poly.pdbx_seq_one_letter_code
_entity_poly.pdbx_strand_id
1 'polypeptide(L)'
;MSPEPPIDADALNGLAAASDEEAAAIVAAISDHIRTQEAAAAAAATADADGDDAGQRSWQFAGRLSGLGVTAPRPASSTPSDSWTAADRADRF
;
A
#
# COMPACT_ATOMS: atom_id res chain seq x y z
N MET A 1 -6.39 -14.88 -2.06
CA MET A 1 -7.70 -14.48 -2.59
C MET A 1 -8.74 -15.05 -1.66
N SER A 2 -9.29 -14.22 -0.78
CA SER A 2 -10.50 -14.60 -0.05
C SER A 2 -11.59 -14.89 -1.09
N PRO A 3 -12.42 -15.93 -0.90
CA PRO A 3 -13.55 -16.15 -1.79
C PRO A 3 -14.42 -14.90 -1.76
N GLU A 4 -14.83 -14.42 -2.95
CA GLU A 4 -15.82 -13.36 -3.01
C GLU A 4 -17.07 -13.83 -2.26
N PRO A 5 -17.64 -13.01 -1.36
CA PRO A 5 -18.89 -13.36 -0.73
C PRO A 5 -19.94 -13.58 -1.84
N PRO A 6 -20.71 -14.67 -1.78
CA PRO A 6 -21.73 -14.92 -2.79
C PRO A 6 -22.73 -13.77 -2.79
N ILE A 7 -23.15 -13.33 -3.98
CA ILE A 7 -24.22 -12.34 -4.10
C ILE A 7 -25.51 -13.00 -3.60
N ASP A 8 -26.11 -12.39 -2.57
CA ASP A 8 -27.41 -12.77 -2.07
C ASP A 8 -28.49 -12.32 -3.07
N ALA A 9 -29.04 -13.28 -3.82
CA ALA A 9 -30.05 -13.01 -4.84
C ALA A 9 -31.35 -12.45 -4.24
N ASP A 10 -31.69 -12.82 -3.00
CA ASP A 10 -32.87 -12.30 -2.32
C ASP A 10 -32.71 -10.81 -2.00
N ALA A 11 -31.48 -10.36 -1.74
CA ALA A 11 -31.18 -8.94 -1.51
C ALA A 11 -31.36 -8.05 -2.76
N LEU A 12 -31.39 -8.65 -3.96
CA LEU A 12 -31.63 -7.93 -5.21
C LEU A 12 -33.12 -7.88 -5.58
N ASN A 13 -33.97 -8.61 -4.86
CA ASN A 13 -35.39 -8.67 -5.17
C ASN A 13 -36.06 -7.29 -4.94
N GLY A 14 -36.97 -6.91 -5.84
CA GLY A 14 -37.65 -5.61 -5.78
C GLY A 14 -36.88 -4.43 -6.39
N LEU A 15 -35.60 -4.59 -6.78
CA LEU A 15 -34.81 -3.52 -7.39
C LEU A 15 -35.45 -2.95 -8.67
N ALA A 16 -36.06 -3.81 -9.48
CA ALA A 16 -36.77 -3.40 -10.70
C ALA A 16 -38.05 -2.58 -10.42
N ALA A 17 -38.55 -2.60 -9.19
CA ALA A 17 -39.73 -1.88 -8.75
C ALA A 17 -39.41 -0.80 -7.70
N ALA A 18 -38.12 -0.44 -7.54
CA ALA A 18 -37.70 0.62 -6.64
C ALA A 18 -38.38 1.94 -7.01
N SER A 19 -38.80 2.68 -5.99
CA SER A 19 -39.28 4.05 -6.16
C SER A 19 -38.13 4.98 -6.59
N ASP A 20 -38.45 6.16 -7.12
CA ASP A 20 -37.44 7.13 -7.54
C ASP A 20 -36.50 7.55 -6.40
N GLU A 21 -37.03 7.67 -5.17
CA GLU A 21 -36.25 7.99 -3.97
C GLU A 21 -35.27 6.86 -3.62
N GLU A 22 -35.73 5.61 -3.67
CA GLU A 22 -34.88 4.44 -3.41
C GLU A 22 -33.81 4.29 -4.49
N ALA A 23 -34.18 4.49 -5.77
CA ALA A 23 -33.24 4.48 -6.88
C ALA A 23 -32.17 5.57 -6.72
N ALA A 24 -32.57 6.79 -6.31
CA ALA A 24 -31.64 7.87 -6.03
C ALA A 24 -30.66 7.52 -4.89
N ALA A 25 -31.16 6.91 -3.81
CA ALA A 25 -30.33 6.46 -2.69
C ALA A 25 -29.30 5.40 -3.13
N ILE A 26 -29.71 4.44 -3.97
CA ILE A 26 -28.81 3.41 -4.52
C ILE A 26 -27.73 4.05 -5.40
N VAL A 27 -28.11 4.95 -6.31
CA VAL A 27 -27.15 5.67 -7.17
C VAL A 27 -26.17 6.48 -6.33
N ALA A 28 -26.63 7.14 -5.26
CA ALA A 28 -25.78 7.89 -4.35
C ALA A 28 -24.75 6.99 -3.65
N ALA A 29 -25.19 5.85 -3.12
CA ALA A 29 -24.30 4.88 -2.46
C ALA A 29 -23.23 4.31 -3.40
N ILE A 30 -23.62 3.93 -4.63
CA ILE A 30 -22.67 3.43 -5.64
C ILE A 30 -21.66 4.52 -6.02
N SER A 31 -22.14 5.76 -6.23
CA SER A 31 -21.27 6.88 -6.61
C SER A 31 -20.27 7.24 -5.51
N ASP A 32 -20.70 7.18 -4.24
CA ASP A 32 -19.82 7.39 -3.09
C ASP A 32 -18.77 6.27 -2.96
N HIS A 33 -19.17 5.01 -3.18
CA HIS A 33 -18.24 3.89 -3.17
C HIS A 33 -17.17 4.02 -4.25
N ILE A 34 -17.53 4.37 -5.48
CA ILE A 34 -16.57 4.60 -6.58
C ILE A 34 -15.60 5.72 -6.21
N ARG A 35 -16.10 6.86 -5.71
CA ARG A 35 -15.25 7.99 -5.32
C ARG A 35 -14.28 7.62 -4.20
N THR A 36 -14.73 6.80 -3.26
CA THR A 36 -13.88 6.27 -2.17
C THR A 36 -12.77 5.39 -2.73
N GLN A 37 -13.08 4.51 -3.69
CA GLN A 37 -12.10 3.65 -4.34
C GLN A 37 -11.09 4.46 -5.17
N GLU A 38 -11.55 5.49 -5.88
CA GLU A 38 -10.68 6.42 -6.62
C GLU A 38 -9.73 7.18 -5.68
N ALA A 39 -10.24 7.67 -4.54
CA ALA A 39 -9.42 8.33 -3.52
C ALA A 39 -8.38 7.39 -2.92
N ALA A 40 -8.76 6.14 -2.64
CA ALA A 40 -7.84 5.11 -2.15
C ALA A 40 -6.75 4.77 -3.20
N ALA A 41 -7.12 4.65 -4.48
CA ALA A 41 -6.19 4.41 -5.57
C ALA A 41 -5.21 5.58 -5.76
N ALA A 42 -5.70 6.82 -5.69
CA ALA A 42 -4.86 8.02 -5.75
C ALA A 42 -3.87 8.08 -4.57
N ALA A 43 -4.32 7.76 -3.36
CA ALA A 43 -3.45 7.68 -2.19
C ALA A 43 -2.37 6.60 -2.35
N ALA A 44 -2.71 5.41 -2.84
CA ALA A 44 -1.75 4.35 -3.11
C ALA A 44 -0.70 4.77 -4.15
N ALA A 45 -1.11 5.44 -5.24
CA ALA A 45 -0.18 5.93 -6.26
C ALA A 45 0.82 6.96 -5.72
N THR A 46 0.43 7.76 -4.72
CA THR A 46 1.36 8.69 -4.05
C THR A 46 2.27 7.99 -3.03
N ALA A 47 1.84 6.88 -2.42
CA ALA A 47 2.62 6.13 -1.44
C ALA A 47 3.81 5.38 -2.09
N ASP A 48 3.65 4.87 -3.30
CA ASP A 48 4.72 4.22 -4.07
C ASP A 48 5.85 5.20 -4.44
N ALA A 49 5.58 6.50 -4.48
CA ALA A 49 6.58 7.52 -4.79
C ALA A 49 7.52 7.82 -3.60
N ASP A 50 7.09 7.58 -2.36
CA ASP A 50 7.81 8.05 -1.16
C ASP A 50 8.28 6.94 -0.20
N GLY A 51 7.80 5.68 -0.33
CA GLY A 51 7.99 4.68 0.74
C GLY A 51 8.48 3.28 0.35
N ASP A 52 8.14 2.78 -0.83
CA ASP A 52 8.22 1.32 -1.06
C ASP A 52 9.63 0.82 -1.41
N ASP A 53 10.51 1.75 -1.78
CA ASP A 53 11.82 1.42 -2.32
C ASP A 53 12.91 1.33 -1.23
N ALA A 54 12.75 2.04 -0.10
CA ALA A 54 13.76 2.00 0.97
C ALA A 54 13.80 0.66 1.72
N GLY A 55 12.62 0.13 2.09
CA GLY A 55 12.48 -1.15 2.78
C GLY A 55 12.89 -2.33 1.89
N GLN A 56 12.37 -2.38 0.66
CA GLN A 56 12.65 -3.47 -0.28
C GLN A 56 14.12 -3.50 -0.71
N ARG A 57 14.76 -2.33 -0.96
CA ARG A 57 16.20 -2.25 -1.22
C ARG A 57 17.03 -2.79 -0.05
N SER A 58 16.63 -2.50 1.19
CA SER A 58 17.38 -2.94 2.37
C SER A 58 17.42 -4.48 2.50
N TRP A 59 16.30 -5.17 2.25
CA TRP A 59 16.23 -6.64 2.29
C TRP A 59 16.98 -7.30 1.13
N GLN A 60 16.86 -6.75 -0.08
CA GLN A 60 17.62 -7.19 -1.25
C GLN A 60 19.13 -7.05 -1.04
N PHE A 61 19.58 -5.91 -0.49
CA PHE A 61 20.98 -5.64 -0.22
C PHE A 61 21.53 -6.56 0.89
N ALA A 62 20.78 -6.74 1.98
CA ALA A 62 21.15 -7.65 3.06
C ALA A 62 21.27 -9.11 2.57
N GLY A 63 20.37 -9.55 1.68
CA GLY A 63 20.43 -10.87 1.05
C GLY A 63 21.69 -11.06 0.17
N ARG A 64 22.07 -10.04 -0.62
CA ARG A 64 23.32 -10.09 -1.41
C ARG A 64 24.57 -10.12 -0.51
N LEU A 65 24.57 -9.34 0.57
CA LEU A 65 25.67 -9.35 1.55
C LEU A 65 25.83 -10.73 2.20
N SER A 66 24.72 -11.38 2.57
CA SER A 66 24.72 -12.72 3.14
C SER A 66 25.27 -13.77 2.16
N GLY A 67 24.94 -13.67 0.87
CA GLY A 67 25.50 -14.53 -0.18
C GLY A 67 27.01 -14.36 -0.40
N LEU A 68 27.57 -13.21 -0.01
CA LEU A 68 29.01 -12.92 -0.01
C LEU A 68 29.68 -13.24 1.33
N GLY A 69 28.95 -13.79 2.30
CA GLY A 69 29.46 -14.10 3.65
C GLY A 69 29.69 -12.87 4.52
N VAL A 70 29.16 -11.71 4.13
CA VAL A 70 29.33 -10.46 4.87
C VAL A 70 28.11 -10.24 5.74
N THR A 71 28.30 -10.33 7.06
CA THR A 71 27.30 -9.92 8.04
C THR A 71 27.47 -8.43 8.29
N ALA A 72 26.61 -7.57 7.73
CA ALA A 72 26.65 -6.15 8.07
C ALA A 72 26.18 -5.95 9.52
N PRO A 73 26.98 -5.29 10.38
CA PRO A 73 26.50 -4.87 11.69
C PRO A 73 25.32 -3.90 11.53
N ARG A 74 24.34 -4.02 12.42
CA ARG A 74 23.19 -3.10 12.44
C ARG A 74 23.71 -1.67 12.60
N PRO A 75 23.26 -0.71 11.79
CA PRO A 75 23.72 0.68 11.90
C PRO A 75 23.43 1.21 13.30
N ALA A 76 24.40 1.96 13.86
CA ALA A 76 24.26 2.59 15.15
C ALA A 76 23.12 3.62 15.11
N SER A 77 22.52 3.93 16.26
CA SER A 77 21.45 4.95 16.35
C SER A 77 21.88 6.36 15.91
N SER A 78 23.19 6.59 15.74
CA SER A 78 23.79 7.82 15.25
C SER A 78 24.07 7.81 13.73
N THR A 79 23.77 6.73 13.01
CA THR A 79 24.01 6.64 11.56
C THR A 79 23.03 7.57 10.81
N PRO A 80 23.53 8.51 10.00
CA PRO A 80 22.68 9.36 9.15
C PRO A 80 21.81 8.53 8.20
N SER A 81 20.56 8.95 7.99
CA SER A 81 19.61 8.26 7.10
C SER A 81 19.93 8.41 5.60
N ASP A 82 20.75 9.41 5.23
CA ASP A 82 21.23 9.59 3.87
C ASP A 82 22.45 8.71 3.59
N SER A 83 22.35 7.93 2.50
CA SER A 83 23.34 6.96 2.08
C SER A 83 24.71 7.57 1.72
N TRP A 84 24.74 8.77 1.14
CA TRP A 84 25.99 9.43 0.76
C TRP A 84 26.74 9.96 1.99
N THR A 85 26.00 10.56 2.91
CA THR A 85 26.53 11.04 4.20
C THR A 85 27.02 9.90 5.09
N ALA A 86 26.34 8.75 5.06
CA ALA A 86 26.79 7.56 5.79
C ALA A 86 28.11 7.00 5.22
N ALA A 87 28.26 6.99 3.88
CA ALA A 87 29.48 6.51 3.23
C ALA A 87 30.71 7.38 3.53
N ASP A 88 30.56 8.71 3.52
CA ASP A 88 31.64 9.66 3.86
C ASP A 88 32.15 9.49 5.30
N ARG A 89 31.30 9.02 6.22
CA ARG A 89 31.63 8.85 7.64
C ARG A 89 31.88 7.41 8.07
N ALA A 90 32.02 6.49 7.12
CA ALA A 90 32.21 5.06 7.42
C ALA A 90 33.46 4.79 8.29
N ASP A 91 34.51 5.61 8.21
CA ASP A 91 35.73 5.51 9.04
C ASP A 91 35.48 5.73 10.56
N ARG A 92 34.29 6.20 10.95
CA ARG A 92 33.95 6.46 12.37
C ARG A 92 33.17 5.32 13.03
N PHE A 93 32.90 4.23 12.30
CA PHE A 93 32.16 3.05 12.75
C PHE A 93 33.02 1.79 12.58
#